data_AF-A0A661H3D7-F1
#
_entry.id   AF-A0A661H3D7-F1
#
_cell.length_a   1.000
_cell.length_b   1.000
_cell.length_c   1.000
_cell.angle_alpha   90.00
_cell.angle_beta   90.00
_cell.angle_gamma   90.00
#
_symmetry.space_group_name_H-M   'P 1'
#
loop_
_entity.id
_entity.type
_entity.pdbx_description
1 polymer ?
#
loop_
_entity_poly.entity_id
_entity_poly.type
_entity_poly.pdbx_seq_one_letter_code
_entity_poly.pdbx_strand_id
1 'polypeptide(L)' 'EVDKDLIALDASHLFGSSVTKIAIRKDSFVRRYIYDFIELFAPHLEQSLVEKAKSMRDKSDIEALFEGIDLPTH' A
#
# COMPACT_ATOMS: atom_id res chain seq x y z
N GLU A 1 -23.30 1.39 -14.78
CA GLU A 1 -22.98 2.82 -14.93
C GLU A 1 -22.99 3.43 -13.54
N VAL A 2 -21.92 4.12 -13.16
CA VAL A 2 -21.80 4.71 -11.81
C VAL A 2 -22.29 6.15 -11.90
N ASP A 3 -23.32 6.47 -11.12
CA ASP A 3 -23.73 7.81 -10.64
C ASP A 3 -23.66 8.97 -11.66
N LYS A 4 -24.27 8.78 -12.82
CA LYS A 4 -24.31 9.81 -13.89
C LYS A 4 -25.06 11.09 -13.52
N ASP A 5 -25.88 11.04 -12.49
CA ASP A 5 -26.68 12.16 -11.98
C ASP A 5 -25.99 12.93 -10.84
N LEU A 6 -24.76 12.55 -10.47
CA LEU A 6 -23.99 13.21 -9.41
C LEU A 6 -22.82 14.05 -9.97
N ILE A 7 -22.48 15.12 -9.23
CA ILE A 7 -21.30 15.95 -9.48
C ILE A 7 -20.33 15.78 -8.31
N ALA A 8 -19.15 15.23 -8.58
CA ALA A 8 -18.08 15.14 -7.59
C ALA A 8 -17.39 16.50 -7.40
N LEU A 9 -17.26 16.94 -6.14
CA LEU A 9 -16.51 18.15 -5.79
C LEU A 9 -15.21 17.74 -5.10
N ASP A 10 -14.09 18.32 -5.54
CA ASP A 10 -12.79 18.05 -4.95
C ASP A 10 -12.69 18.65 -3.54
N ALA A 11 -12.34 17.80 -2.56
CA ALA A 11 -12.13 18.16 -1.18
C ALA A 11 -10.68 17.92 -0.71
N SER A 12 -9.75 17.61 -1.64
CA SER A 12 -8.33 17.36 -1.33
C SER A 12 -7.64 18.53 -0.64
N HIS A 13 -8.13 19.75 -0.86
CA HIS A 13 -7.64 20.97 -0.22
C HIS A 13 -8.12 21.16 1.23
N LEU A 14 -9.12 20.37 1.67
CA LEU A 14 -9.70 20.47 3.02
C LEU A 14 -9.13 19.42 3.98
N PHE A 15 -8.67 18.27 3.46
CA PHE A 15 -8.25 17.12 4.26
C PHE A 15 -6.89 16.60 3.81
N GLY A 16 -6.12 16.07 4.76
CA GLY A 16 -4.90 15.33 4.43
C GLY A 16 -5.20 14.06 3.63
N SER A 17 -4.24 13.63 2.80
CA SER A 17 -4.37 12.38 2.06
C SER A 17 -4.39 11.18 3.01
N SER A 18 -5.17 10.17 2.65
CA SER A 18 -5.18 8.88 3.33
C SER A 18 -4.34 7.88 2.56
N VAL A 19 -3.58 7.05 3.28
CA VAL A 19 -2.77 5.98 2.69
C VAL A 19 -3.44 4.64 2.98
N THR A 20 -3.86 3.96 1.91
CA THR A 20 -4.33 2.57 1.99
C THR A 20 -3.15 1.64 2.23
N LYS A 21 -3.28 0.72 3.21
CA LYS A 21 -2.19 -0.20 3.59
C LYS A 21 -2.61 -1.65 3.40
N ILE A 22 -1.68 -2.48 2.92
CA ILE A 22 -1.77 -3.94 3.00
C ILE A 22 -1.06 -4.39 4.27
N ALA A 23 -1.68 -5.31 5.01
CA ALA A 23 -1.08 -5.92 6.18
C ALA A 23 -1.02 -7.45 6.03
N ILE A 24 0.11 -8.02 6.42
CA ILE A 24 0.30 -9.47 6.50
C ILE A 24 0.80 -9.78 7.90
N ARG A 25 0.28 -10.85 8.51
CA ARG A 25 0.80 -11.33 9.78
C ARG A 25 2.25 -11.79 9.61
N LYS A 26 3.15 -11.36 10.51
CA LYS A 26 4.58 -11.68 10.48
C LYS A 26 4.88 -13.19 10.39
N ASP A 27 4.16 -13.99 11.17
CA ASP A 27 4.34 -15.46 11.21
C ASP A 27 3.60 -16.19 10.07
N SER A 28 2.95 -15.46 9.17
CA SER A 28 2.25 -16.08 8.06
C SER A 28 3.23 -16.63 7.05
N PHE A 29 2.97 -17.86 6.61
CA PHE A 29 3.63 -18.41 5.44
C PHE A 29 2.99 -17.81 4.18
N VAL A 30 3.72 -16.90 3.54
CA VAL A 30 3.25 -16.17 2.36
C VAL A 30 3.64 -16.97 1.13
N ARG A 31 2.63 -17.49 0.43
CA ARG A 31 2.82 -18.25 -0.82
C ARG A 31 3.05 -17.29 -1.98
N ARG A 32 3.64 -17.80 -3.07
CA ARG A 32 3.95 -17.02 -4.28
C ARG A 32 2.77 -16.18 -4.80
N TYR A 33 1.59 -16.78 -4.92
CA TYR A 33 0.40 -16.06 -5.41
C TYR A 33 -0.03 -14.87 -4.52
N ILE A 34 0.38 -14.83 -3.25
CA ILE A 34 0.09 -13.70 -2.37
C ILE A 34 1.02 -12.54 -2.72
N TYR A 35 2.29 -12.81 -3.03
CA TYR A 35 3.20 -11.79 -3.57
C TYR A 35 2.69 -11.26 -4.90
N ASP A 36 2.26 -12.16 -5.80
CA ASP A 36 1.67 -11.77 -7.08
C ASP A 36 0.42 -10.86 -6.89
N PHE A 37 -0.42 -11.15 -5.89
CA PHE A 37 -1.57 -10.32 -5.52
C PHE A 37 -1.15 -8.94 -4.98
N ILE A 38 -0.15 -8.89 -4.11
CA ILE A 38 0.33 -7.64 -3.50
C ILE A 38 0.89 -6.73 -4.59
N GLU A 39 1.70 -7.26 -5.50
CA GLU A 39 2.28 -6.52 -6.62
C GLU A 39 1.21 -6.06 -7.61
N LEU A 40 0.19 -6.90 -7.88
CA LEU A 40 -0.95 -6.52 -8.71
C LEU A 40 -1.75 -5.35 -8.10
N PHE A 41 -1.90 -5.34 -6.77
CA PHE A 41 -2.63 -4.28 -6.07
C PHE A 41 -1.80 -2.99 -5.93
N ALA A 42 -0.51 -3.13 -5.65
CA ALA A 42 0.42 -2.04 -5.39
C ALA A 42 1.76 -2.36 -6.07
N PRO A 43 1.98 -1.88 -7.31
CA PRO A 43 3.15 -2.24 -8.12
C PRO A 43 4.51 -1.90 -7.49
N HIS A 44 4.55 -0.97 -6.55
CA HIS A 44 5.76 -0.61 -5.79
C HIS A 44 6.11 -1.63 -4.70
N LEU A 45 5.24 -2.60 -4.39
CA LEU A 45 5.45 -3.64 -3.37
C LEU A 45 5.96 -4.95 -3.99
N GLU A 46 7.11 -4.89 -4.66
CA GLU A 46 7.78 -6.08 -5.19
C GLU A 46 8.09 -7.10 -4.07
N GLN A 47 8.15 -8.38 -4.42
CA GLN A 47 8.43 -9.47 -3.47
C GLN A 47 9.67 -9.20 -2.59
N SER A 48 10.74 -8.66 -3.16
CA SER A 48 11.99 -8.35 -2.46
C SER A 48 11.79 -7.30 -1.34
N LEU A 49 10.99 -6.27 -1.62
CA LEU A 49 10.66 -5.19 -0.68
C LEU A 49 9.75 -5.70 0.44
N VAL A 50 8.76 -6.53 0.09
CA VAL A 50 7.84 -7.13 1.07
C VAL A 50 8.58 -8.07 2.02
N GLU A 51 9.51 -8.91 1.52
CA GLU A 51 10.34 -9.78 2.36
C GLU A 51 11.27 -8.97 3.28
N LYS A 52 11.86 -7.88 2.77
CA LYS A 52 12.67 -6.96 3.59
C LYS A 52 11.84 -6.35 4.71
N ALA A 53 10.65 -5.83 4.41
CA ALA A 53 9.73 -5.29 5.42
C ALA A 53 9.31 -6.36 6.45
N LYS A 54 9.06 -7.60 6.03
CA LYS A 54 8.69 -8.72 6.91
C LYS A 54 9.80 -9.11 7.90
N SER A 55 11.06 -8.97 7.48
CA SER A 55 12.23 -9.24 8.33
C SER A 55 12.42 -8.23 9.46
N MET A 56 11.93 -7.00 9.27
CA MET A 56 12.00 -5.91 10.25
C MET A 56 11.08 -6.18 11.46
N ARG A 57 11.44 -5.63 12.62
CA ARG A 57 10.69 -5.78 13.87
C ARG A 57 9.98 -4.49 14.27
N ASP A 58 10.61 -3.37 13.99
CA ASP A 58 10.13 -2.07 14.44
C ASP A 58 9.37 -1.35 13.33
N LYS A 59 8.22 -0.77 13.71
CA LYS A 59 7.34 -0.04 12.79
C LYS A 59 8.03 1.17 12.17
N SER A 60 8.92 1.83 12.91
CA SER A 60 9.73 2.95 12.44
C SER A 60 10.64 2.57 11.28
N ASP A 61 11.24 1.39 11.33
CA ASP A 61 12.16 0.92 10.27
C ASP A 61 11.38 0.61 8.99
N ILE A 62 10.17 0.08 9.14
CA ILE A 62 9.26 -0.14 8.03
C ILE A 62 8.84 1.20 7.43
N GLU A 63 8.45 2.19 8.24
CA GLU A 63 8.09 3.51 7.74
C GLU A 63 9.25 4.17 6.99
N ALA A 64 10.47 4.15 7.55
CA ALA A 64 11.67 4.66 6.90
C ALA A 64 12.01 3.91 5.59
N LEU A 65 11.71 2.61 5.50
CA LEU A 65 11.88 1.85 4.25
C LEU A 65 11.00 2.37 3.11
N PHE A 66 9.84 2.96 3.45
CA PHE A 66 8.85 3.45 2.47
C PHE A 66 8.87 4.97 2.27
N GLU A 67 9.60 5.77 3.07
CA GLU A 67 9.62 7.24 2.99
C GLU A 67 10.04 7.81 1.62
N GLY A 68 10.88 7.10 0.87
CA GLY A 68 11.36 7.53 -0.44
C GLY A 68 10.59 6.98 -1.64
N ILE A 69 9.45 6.31 -1.42
CA ILE A 69 8.67 5.67 -2.47
C ILE A 69 7.44 6.52 -2.77
N ASP A 70 7.34 7.02 -4.01
CA ASP A 70 6.15 7.72 -4.47
C ASP A 70 4.98 6.74 -4.56
N LEU A 71 3.91 7.06 -3.83
CA LEU A 71 2.69 6.24 -3.82
C LEU A 71 1.72 6.70 -4.92
N PRO A 72 1.03 5.77 -5.61
CA PRO A 72 -0.03 6.12 -6.54
C PRO A 72 -1.16 6.89 -5.83
N THR A 73 -1.68 7.92 -6.51
CA THR A 73 -2.88 8.65 -6.10
C THR A 73 -4.06 8.26 -7.00
N HIS A 74 -5.24 8.08 -6.39
CA HIS A 74 -6.48 7.65 -7.06
C HIS A 74 -7.64 8.55 -6.64
#